data_AF-A0A955YNE7-F1
#
_entry.id   AF-A0A955YNE7-F1
#
_cell.length_a   1.000
_cell.length_b   1.000
_cell.length_c   1.000
_cell.angle_alpha   90.00
_cell.angle_beta   90.00
_cell.angle_gamma   90.00
#
_symmetry.space_group_name_H-M   'P 1'
#
loop_
_entity.id
_entity.type
_entity.pdbx_description
1 polymer ?
#
loop_
_entity_poly.entity_id
_entity_poly.type
_entity_poly.pdbx_seq_one_letter_code
_entity_poly.pdbx_strand_id
1 'polypeptide(L)'
;MTRGRVSDGHATERLLEPLSALGPLEDLPGSEAVLAGLRDVADGVPSVEAALVQVMTRRFAEHGVHVSRLPEDAELVLYRRLTDERCAEDDVYGRYNALLEDLVSFLCALDQRRAVRARLSNGVVP
;
A
#
# COMPACT_ATOMS: atom_id res chain seq x y z
N MET A 1 -6.56 -32.32 11.02
CA MET A 1 -5.99 -31.33 11.96
C MET A 1 -5.12 -30.42 11.10
N THR A 2 -5.38 -29.13 10.89
CA THR A 2 -5.85 -28.10 11.82
C THR A 2 -6.36 -26.89 11.00
N ARG A 3 -7.47 -26.28 11.43
CA ARG A 3 -7.99 -24.90 11.19
C ARG A 3 -7.92 -24.36 9.74
N GLY A 4 -9.03 -24.20 9.04
CA GLY A 4 -10.05 -23.21 9.39
C GLY A 4 -9.62 -21.78 9.02
N ARG A 5 -9.31 -21.51 7.73
CA ARG A 5 -9.28 -20.14 7.19
C ARG A 5 -10.73 -19.70 6.95
N VAL A 6 -11.39 -19.32 8.02
CA VAL A 6 -12.57 -18.48 7.94
C VAL A 6 -12.22 -17.28 8.80
N SER A 7 -12.31 -16.09 8.20
CA SER A 7 -12.26 -14.76 8.84
C SER A 7 -10.92 -14.01 8.87
N ASP A 8 -10.52 -13.39 7.74
CA ASP A 8 -9.60 -12.23 7.75
C ASP A 8 -10.05 -11.08 6.81
N GLY A 9 -11.20 -11.19 6.13
CA GLY A 9 -11.74 -10.09 5.32
C GLY A 9 -11.93 -8.79 6.12
N HIS A 10 -12.22 -8.91 7.42
CA HIS A 10 -12.36 -7.76 8.32
C HIS A 10 -11.05 -7.04 8.63
N ALA A 11 -9.90 -7.73 8.62
CA ALA A 11 -8.60 -7.08 8.88
C ALA A 11 -8.21 -6.18 7.71
N THR A 12 -8.31 -6.72 6.49
CA THR A 12 -8.11 -5.98 5.25
C THR A 12 -9.07 -4.80 5.14
N GLU A 13 -10.37 -5.04 5.34
CA GLU A 13 -11.40 -4.00 5.24
C GLU A 13 -11.13 -2.84 6.21
N ARG A 14 -10.77 -3.15 7.46
CA ARG A 14 -10.42 -2.14 8.47
C ARG A 14 -9.16 -1.35 8.12
N LEU A 15 -8.17 -1.98 7.50
CA LEU A 15 -6.95 -1.30 7.09
C LEU A 15 -7.21 -0.34 5.92
N LEU A 16 -8.10 -0.72 5.00
CA LEU A 16 -8.43 0.05 3.80
C LEU A 16 -9.54 1.08 4.01
N GLU A 17 -10.39 0.92 5.03
CA GLU A 17 -11.53 1.79 5.34
C GLU A 17 -11.21 3.29 5.27
N PRO A 18 -10.11 3.80 5.88
CA PRO A 18 -9.78 5.22 5.82
C PRO A 18 -9.53 5.74 4.40
N LEU A 19 -8.97 4.89 3.53
CA LEU A 19 -8.66 5.24 2.15
C LEU A 19 -9.91 5.19 1.28
N SER A 20 -10.70 4.12 1.41
CA SER A 20 -11.94 3.92 0.64
C SER A 20 -12.96 5.04 0.88
N ALA A 21 -12.94 5.66 2.07
CA ALA A 21 -13.75 6.84 2.35
C ALA A 21 -13.45 8.04 1.42
N LEU A 22 -12.27 8.09 0.80
CA LEU A 22 -11.88 9.14 -0.15
C LEU A 22 -12.47 8.89 -1.55
N GLY A 23 -12.85 7.66 -1.91
CA GLY A 23 -13.39 7.26 -3.21
C GLY A 23 -12.75 5.95 -3.72
N PRO A 24 -13.14 5.44 -4.90
CA PRO A 24 -12.61 4.20 -5.47
C PRO A 24 -11.09 4.25 -5.62
N LEU A 25 -10.38 3.29 -5.00
CA LEU A 25 -8.92 3.30 -4.93
C LEU A 25 -8.28 2.71 -6.18
N GLU A 26 -9.00 1.83 -6.85
CA GLU A 26 -8.60 1.11 -8.05
C GLU A 26 -8.32 2.08 -9.21
N ASP A 27 -9.00 3.23 -9.23
CA ASP A 27 -8.82 4.29 -10.24
C ASP A 27 -7.54 5.13 -10.04
N LEU A 28 -6.79 4.91 -8.94
CA LEU A 28 -5.55 5.64 -8.69
C LEU A 28 -4.37 4.99 -9.43
N PRO A 29 -3.40 5.79 -9.93
CA PRO A 29 -2.18 5.23 -10.51
C PRO A 29 -1.43 4.40 -9.47
N GLY A 30 -0.85 3.26 -9.88
CA GLY A 30 -0.13 2.36 -8.98
C GLY A 30 -1.00 1.60 -7.97
N SER A 31 -2.33 1.65 -8.10
CA SER A 31 -3.27 1.03 -7.14
C SER A 31 -3.11 -0.48 -7.02
N GLU A 32 -2.77 -1.18 -8.10
CA GLU A 32 -2.70 -2.63 -8.13
C GLU A 32 -1.69 -3.18 -7.10
N ALA A 33 -0.43 -2.74 -7.18
CA ALA A 33 0.63 -3.17 -6.28
C ALA A 33 0.39 -2.70 -4.83
N VAL A 34 -0.13 -1.48 -4.65
CA VAL A 34 -0.39 -0.92 -3.32
C VAL A 34 -1.53 -1.65 -2.60
N LEU A 35 -2.64 -1.92 -3.30
CA LEU A 35 -3.78 -2.61 -2.72
C LEU A 35 -3.46 -4.09 -2.45
N ALA A 36 -2.68 -4.74 -3.31
CA ALA A 36 -2.13 -6.06 -3.04
C ALA A 36 -1.27 -6.05 -1.76
N GLY A 37 -0.36 -5.08 -1.63
CA GLY A 37 0.52 -4.97 -0.47
C GLY A 37 -0.22 -4.73 0.84
N LEU A 38 -1.24 -3.87 0.84
CA LEU A 38 -2.06 -3.63 2.04
C LEU A 38 -2.85 -4.87 2.46
N ARG A 39 -3.37 -5.64 1.50
CA ARG A 39 -4.02 -6.94 1.76
C ARG A 39 -3.04 -7.93 2.36
N ASP A 40 -1.86 -8.06 1.74
CA ASP A 40 -0.83 -8.98 2.22
C ASP A 40 -0.36 -8.62 3.63
N VAL A 41 -0.21 -7.33 3.95
CA VAL A 41 0.09 -6.88 5.32
C VAL A 41 -1.02 -7.27 6.30
N ALA A 42 -2.28 -7.05 5.93
CA ALA A 42 -3.42 -7.40 6.79
C ALA A 42 -3.50 -8.91 7.04
N ASP A 43 -3.17 -9.72 6.04
CA ASP A 43 -3.16 -11.18 6.11
C ASP A 43 -1.86 -11.75 6.72
N GLY A 44 -0.91 -10.89 7.08
CA GLY A 44 0.42 -11.29 7.58
C GLY A 44 1.26 -12.05 6.55
N VAL A 45 0.95 -11.88 5.26
CA VAL A 45 1.67 -12.47 4.13
C VAL A 45 2.88 -11.59 3.82
N PRO A 46 4.10 -12.12 3.96
CA PRO A 46 5.28 -11.35 3.67
C PRO A 46 5.57 -11.49 2.16
N SER A 47 5.12 -10.54 1.35
CA SER A 47 5.32 -10.45 -0.12
C SER A 47 6.19 -9.25 -0.52
N VAL A 48 6.52 -9.13 -1.81
CA VAL A 48 7.16 -7.93 -2.40
C VAL A 48 6.26 -6.70 -2.20
N GLU A 49 4.97 -6.84 -2.48
CA GLU A 49 3.98 -5.78 -2.37
C GLU A 49 3.77 -5.36 -0.90
N ALA A 50 3.79 -6.31 0.04
CA ALA A 50 3.76 -6.01 1.48
C ALA A 50 4.99 -5.19 1.90
N ALA A 51 6.18 -5.57 1.44
CA ALA A 51 7.41 -4.83 1.73
C ALA A 51 7.36 -3.43 1.10
N LEU A 52 6.81 -3.29 -0.11
CA LEU A 52 6.62 -2.02 -0.81
C LEU A 52 5.80 -1.03 0.03
N VAL A 53 4.61 -1.40 0.50
CA VAL A 53 3.77 -0.49 1.29
C VAL A 53 4.39 -0.17 2.66
N GLN A 54 5.25 -1.04 3.17
CA GLN A 54 5.99 -0.82 4.42
C GLN A 54 7.11 0.22 4.29
N VAL A 55 7.61 0.49 3.08
CA VAL A 55 8.60 1.56 2.82
C VAL A 55 8.05 2.94 3.24
N MET A 56 6.76 3.20 2.98
CA MET A 56 6.13 4.51 3.19
C MET A 56 5.11 4.53 4.34
N THR A 57 5.31 3.70 5.38
CA THR A 57 4.43 3.62 6.57
C THR A 57 3.98 4.97 7.13
N ARG A 58 4.89 5.95 7.20
CA ARG A 58 4.58 7.31 7.70
C ARG A 58 3.52 8.01 6.84
N ARG A 59 3.63 7.92 5.50
CA ARG A 59 2.69 8.55 4.56
C ARG A 59 1.31 7.91 4.67
N PHE A 60 1.24 6.58 4.77
CA PHE A 60 -0.03 5.88 5.01
C PHE A 60 -0.69 6.32 6.32
N ALA A 61 0.10 6.53 7.38
CA ALA A 61 -0.43 7.00 8.68
C ALA A 61 -1.04 8.41 8.58
N GLU A 62 -0.55 9.28 7.71
CA GLU A 62 -1.15 10.60 7.45
C GLU A 62 -2.59 10.47 6.90
N HIS A 63 -2.91 9.36 6.23
CA HIS A 63 -4.25 9.02 5.75
C HIS A 63 -5.04 8.08 6.69
N GLY A 64 -4.55 7.86 7.91
CA GLY A 64 -5.22 7.01 8.91
C GLY A 64 -4.98 5.51 8.73
N VAL A 65 -4.08 5.11 7.83
CA VAL A 65 -3.72 3.71 7.60
C VAL A 65 -2.45 3.36 8.35
N HIS A 66 -2.55 2.44 9.30
CA HIS A 66 -1.42 2.02 10.12
C HIS A 66 -0.86 0.69 9.61
N VAL A 67 0.15 0.78 8.74
CA VAL A 67 0.90 -0.37 8.25
C VAL A 67 1.96 -0.75 9.30
N SER A 68 2.04 -2.03 9.65
CA SER A 68 3.07 -2.53 10.57
C SER A 68 4.46 -2.31 9.98
N ARG A 69 5.37 -1.68 10.74
CA ARG A 69 6.76 -1.50 10.32
C ARG A 69 7.56 -2.79 10.50
N LEU A 70 8.48 -3.05 9.57
CA LEU A 70 9.46 -4.13 9.72
C LEU A 70 10.53 -3.77 10.76
N PRO A 71 11.08 -4.77 11.48
CA PRO A 71 12.26 -4.58 12.33
C PRO A 71 13.51 -4.23 11.52
N GLU A 72 13.63 -4.79 10.31
CA GLU A 72 14.65 -4.47 9.32
C GLU A 72 14.19 -3.30 8.44
N ASP A 73 15.12 -2.66 7.73
CA ASP A 73 14.79 -1.66 6.72
C ASP A 73 13.87 -2.25 5.64
N ALA A 74 12.68 -1.68 5.48
CA ALA A 74 11.68 -2.17 4.54
C ALA A 74 12.14 -2.07 3.08
N GLU A 75 12.95 -1.06 2.75
CA GLU A 75 13.50 -0.89 1.40
C GLU A 75 14.51 -2.00 1.08
N LEU A 76 15.34 -2.35 2.06
CA LEU A 76 16.27 -3.48 1.94
C LEU A 76 15.52 -4.82 1.82
N VAL A 77 14.46 -5.01 2.61
CA VAL A 77 13.62 -6.21 2.54
C VAL A 77 12.91 -6.32 1.18
N LEU A 78 12.40 -5.21 0.64
CA LEU A 78 11.81 -5.17 -0.71
C LEU A 78 12.84 -5.62 -1.76
N TYR A 79 14.03 -5.01 -1.74
CA TYR A 79 15.09 -5.33 -2.69
C TYR A 79 15.53 -6.81 -2.62
N ARG A 80 15.69 -7.34 -1.40
CA ARG A 80 16.04 -8.76 -1.18
C ARG A 80 14.97 -9.69 -1.73
N ARG A 81 13.69 -9.41 -1.49
CA ARG A 81 12.57 -10.23 -2.01
C ARG A 81 12.51 -10.23 -3.53
N LEU A 82 12.67 -9.06 -4.14
CA LEU A 82 12.74 -8.94 -5.61
C LEU A 82 13.90 -9.75 -6.19
N THR A 83 15.01 -9.83 -5.47
CA THR A 83 16.18 -10.63 -5.85
C THR A 83 15.94 -12.13 -5.66
N ASP A 84 15.27 -12.52 -4.58
CA ASP A 84 14.96 -13.92 -4.26
C ASP A 84 13.87 -14.53 -5.16
N GLU A 85 12.90 -13.72 -5.62
CA GLU A 85 11.83 -14.15 -6.55
C GLU A 85 12.32 -14.43 -7.97
N ARG A 86 13.48 -13.87 -8.38
CA ARG A 86 13.94 -13.88 -9.78
C ARG A 86 15.20 -14.72 -9.96
N CYS A 87 15.14 -15.68 -10.89
CA CYS A 87 16.32 -16.37 -11.42
C CYS A 87 17.09 -15.45 -12.38
N ALA A 88 18.14 -14.78 -11.91
CA ALA A 88 19.32 -14.27 -12.64
C ALA A 88 19.19 -13.43 -13.96
N GLU A 89 18.03 -13.30 -14.61
CA GLU A 89 17.88 -12.67 -15.94
C GLU A 89 16.92 -11.46 -15.99
N ASP A 90 16.20 -11.15 -14.91
CA ASP A 90 15.29 -10.00 -14.86
C ASP A 90 15.94 -8.75 -14.25
N ASP A 91 15.64 -7.57 -14.80
CA ASP A 91 16.08 -6.27 -14.28
C ASP A 91 15.41 -5.95 -12.93
N VAL A 92 16.01 -6.47 -11.86
CA VAL A 92 15.59 -6.24 -10.47
C VAL A 92 15.52 -4.75 -10.14
N TYR A 93 16.47 -3.96 -10.65
CA TYR A 93 16.53 -2.53 -10.38
C TYR A 93 15.41 -1.76 -11.10
N GLY A 94 15.13 -2.12 -12.35
CA GLY A 94 13.99 -1.59 -13.10
C GLY A 94 12.66 -1.90 -12.43
N ARG A 95 12.43 -3.15 -12.01
CA ARG A 95 11.20 -3.53 -11.28
C ARG A 95 11.09 -2.82 -9.93
N TYR A 96 12.19 -2.69 -9.21
CA TYR A 96 12.26 -1.96 -7.95
C TYR A 96 11.83 -0.49 -8.12
N ASN A 97 12.41 0.22 -9.09
CA ASN A 97 12.07 1.62 -9.35
C ASN A 97 10.61 1.78 -9.79
N ALA A 98 10.13 0.91 -10.69
CA ALA A 98 8.74 0.96 -11.14
C ALA A 98 7.74 0.83 -9.96
N LEU A 99 8.01 -0.09 -9.03
CA LEU A 99 7.16 -0.26 -7.84
C LEU A 99 7.20 0.97 -6.92
N LEU A 100 8.36 1.60 -6.74
CA LEU A 100 8.45 2.84 -5.96
C LEU A 100 7.76 4.01 -6.64
N GLU A 101 7.88 4.14 -7.97
CA GLU A 101 7.19 5.15 -8.75
C GLU A 101 5.67 4.98 -8.68
N ASP A 102 5.18 3.74 -8.76
CA ASP A 102 3.77 3.41 -8.57
C ASP A 102 3.29 3.78 -7.17
N LEU A 103 4.06 3.42 -6.12
CA LEU A 103 3.73 3.77 -4.73
C LEU A 103 3.67 5.29 -4.52
N VAL A 104 4.65 6.03 -5.05
CA VAL A 104 4.68 7.49 -4.94
C VAL A 104 3.51 8.11 -5.70
N SER A 105 3.23 7.64 -6.92
CA SER A 105 2.12 8.12 -7.74
C SER A 105 0.78 7.91 -7.04
N PHE A 106 0.58 6.74 -6.45
CA PHE A 106 -0.61 6.41 -5.67
C PHE A 106 -0.80 7.40 -4.50
N LEU A 107 0.23 7.57 -3.67
CA LEU A 107 0.17 8.47 -2.50
C LEU A 107 -0.06 9.93 -2.91
N CYS A 108 0.58 10.40 -3.97
CA CYS A 108 0.35 11.74 -4.51
C CYS A 108 -1.09 11.94 -5.00
N ALA A 109 -1.66 10.95 -5.69
CA ALA A 109 -3.05 11.02 -6.15
C ALA A 109 -4.03 10.99 -4.95
N LEU A 110 -3.72 10.22 -3.92
CA LEU A 110 -4.47 10.14 -2.67
C LEU A 110 -4.46 11.49 -1.91
N ASP A 111 -3.30 12.13 -1.81
CA ASP A 111 -3.12 13.48 -1.25
C ASP A 111 -4.00 14.52 -1.96
N GLN A 112 -3.95 14.52 -3.30
CA GLN A 112 -4.77 15.42 -4.12
C GLN A 112 -6.27 15.19 -3.87
N ARG A 113 -6.70 13.93 -3.84
CA ARG A 113 -8.10 13.58 -3.60
C ARG A 113 -8.57 14.03 -2.22
N ARG A 114 -7.76 13.84 -1.18
CA ARG A 114 -8.04 14.34 0.18
C ARG A 114 -8.17 15.87 0.20
N ALA A 115 -7.25 16.57 -0.46
CA ALA A 115 -7.28 18.03 -0.53
C ALA A 115 -8.53 18.57 -1.26
N VAL A 116 -8.93 17.94 -2.37
CA VAL A 116 -10.17 18.30 -3.09
C VAL A 116 -11.38 18.11 -2.18
N ARG A 117 -11.50 16.98 -1.48
CA ARG A 117 -12.62 16.72 -0.57
C ARG A 117 -12.69 17.71 0.60
N ALA A 118 -11.55 18.05 1.20
CA ALA A 118 -11.49 19.03 2.29
C ALA A 118 -11.95 20.43 1.84
N ARG A 119 -11.66 20.83 0.60
CA ARG A 119 -12.13 22.10 0.03
C ARG A 119 -13.65 22.09 -0.18
N LEU A 120 -14.21 20.96 -0.63
CA LEU A 120 -15.65 20.80 -0.81
C LEU A 120 -16.39 20.81 0.54
N SER A 121 -15.82 20.20 1.59
CA SER A 121 -16.43 20.20 2.93
C SER A 121 -16.33 21.54 3.66
N ASN A 122 -15.29 22.32 3.41
CA ASN A 122 -15.08 23.65 4.02
C ASN A 122 -15.77 24.79 3.25
N GLY A 123 -16.50 24.47 2.18
CA GLY A 123 -17.26 25.41 1.38
C GLY A 123 -18.54 25.88 2.08
N VAL A 124 -18.39 26.92 2.92
CA VAL A 124 -19.39 27.98 3.05
C VAL A 124 -19.76 28.44 1.64
N VAL A 125 -21.03 28.27 1.29
CA VAL A 125 -21.64 28.81 0.07
C VAL A 125 -21.67 30.34 0.21
N PRO A 126 -21.12 31.14 -0.72
CA PRO A 126 -21.42 32.57 -0.76
C PRO A 126 -22.89 32.82 -1.16
#